data_AF-A0ABD4SXJ5-F1
#
_entry.id   AF-A0ABD4SXJ5-F1
#
_cell.length_a   1.000
_cell.length_b   1.000
_cell.length_c   1.000
_cell.angle_alpha   90.00
_cell.angle_beta   90.00
_cell.angle_gamma   90.00
#
_symmetry.space_group_name_H-M   'P 1'
#
loop_
_entity.id
_entity.type
_entity.pdbx_description
1 polymer ?
#
loop_
_entity_poly.entity_id
_entity_poly.type
_entity_poly.pdbx_seq_one_letter_code
_entity_poly.pdbx_strand_id
1 'polypeptide(L)'
;MTPNADVFINAAPDGTVSRAPATPARARKRTMKGNKEQISLTISVELVDRLDAMAAKVGQTRAALINMAIYQLLDRGMTIEP
;
A
#
# COMPACT_ATOMS: atom_id res chain seq x y z
N MET A 1 45.02 17.57 10.97
CA MET A 1 43.64 17.29 11.43
C MET A 1 42.80 17.10 10.19
N THR A 2 42.49 15.87 9.82
CA THR A 2 41.60 15.57 8.70
C THR A 2 40.19 16.06 9.04
N PRO A 3 39.49 16.78 8.14
CA PRO A 3 38.13 17.21 8.39
C PRO A 3 37.23 15.98 8.58
N ASN A 4 36.48 15.97 9.68
CA ASN A 4 35.52 14.92 9.98
C ASN A 4 34.40 14.96 8.92
N ALA A 5 34.13 13.83 8.26
CA ALA A 5 33.11 13.69 7.22
C ALA A 5 31.72 14.16 7.70
N ASP A 6 31.44 14.00 8.99
CA ASP A 6 30.18 14.45 9.60
C ASP A 6 29.99 15.97 9.47
N VAL A 7 31.06 16.75 9.56
CA VAL A 7 30.98 18.23 9.47
C VAL A 7 30.67 18.66 8.05
N PHE A 8 31.19 17.95 7.04
CA PHE A 8 30.88 18.20 5.63
C PHE A 8 29.43 17.87 5.29
N ILE A 9 28.92 16.75 5.79
CA ILE A 9 27.54 16.30 5.53
C ILE A 9 26.52 17.24 6.19
N ASN A 10 26.80 17.72 7.40
CA ASN A 10 25.88 18.59 8.14
C ASN A 10 25.92 20.08 7.72
N ALA A 11 26.94 20.50 6.95
CA ALA A 11 27.06 21.88 6.47
C ALA A 11 26.25 22.16 5.18
N ALA A 12 25.76 21.11 4.52
CA ALA A 12 24.89 21.24 3.37
C ALA A 12 23.48 21.70 3.80
N PRO A 13 22.78 22.54 3.01
CA PRO A 13 21.45 23.08 3.39
C PRO A 13 20.35 22.00 3.49
N ASP A 14 20.60 20.80 2.95
CA ASP A 14 19.81 19.59 3.06
C ASP A 14 20.32 18.62 4.15
N GLY A 15 21.50 18.90 4.75
CA GLY A 15 22.23 18.09 5.71
C GLY A 15 21.63 17.99 7.12
N THR A 16 20.32 18.22 7.27
CA THR A 16 19.66 18.01 8.56
C THR A 16 19.44 16.52 8.78
N VAL A 17 20.43 15.88 9.40
CA VAL A 17 20.31 14.53 9.94
C VAL A 17 19.11 14.51 10.89
N SER A 18 18.04 13.89 10.44
CA SER A 18 16.85 13.59 11.21
C SER A 18 17.25 12.70 12.39
N ARG A 19 17.56 13.32 13.54
CA ARG A 19 17.62 12.64 14.83
C ARG A 19 16.20 12.20 15.15
N ALA A 20 15.79 11.04 14.64
CA ALA A 20 14.45 10.51 14.82
C ALA A 20 14.17 10.26 16.30
N PRO A 21 13.21 10.98 16.93
CA PRO A 21 12.59 10.53 18.15
C PRO A 21 11.38 9.65 17.78
N ALA A 22 11.22 8.55 18.52
CA ALA A 22 10.01 7.72 18.65
C ALA A 22 9.03 7.76 17.45
N THR A 23 9.15 6.81 16.54
CA THR A 23 8.25 6.56 15.40
C THR A 23 6.77 6.78 15.78
N PRO A 24 6.15 7.93 15.42
CA PRO A 24 4.71 7.89 15.19
C PRO A 24 4.55 7.05 13.93
N ALA A 25 3.63 6.09 13.90
CA ALA A 25 3.30 5.33 12.70
C ALA A 25 3.21 6.30 11.53
N ARG A 26 4.23 6.31 10.65
CA ARG A 26 4.34 7.25 9.53
C ARG A 26 2.99 7.20 8.83
N ALA A 27 2.25 8.31 8.86
CA ALA A 27 0.97 8.40 8.17
C ALA A 27 1.21 7.91 6.74
N ARG A 28 0.64 6.74 6.39
CA ARG A 28 0.87 6.13 5.09
C ARG A 28 0.40 7.15 4.06
N LYS A 29 1.31 7.67 3.24
CA LYS A 29 0.97 8.62 2.17
C LYS A 29 0.02 7.88 1.23
N ARG A 30 -1.25 8.25 1.28
CA ARG A 30 -2.31 7.63 0.49
C ARG A 30 -2.19 8.10 -0.96
N THR A 31 -2.12 7.17 -1.90
CA THR A 31 -2.20 7.48 -3.32
C THR A 31 -3.66 7.45 -3.72
N MET A 32 -4.19 8.57 -4.19
CA MET A 32 -5.60 8.70 -4.55
C MET A 32 -5.80 8.64 -6.06
N LYS A 33 -6.88 7.99 -6.50
CA LYS A 33 -7.41 8.06 -7.87
C LYS A 33 -8.86 8.54 -7.80
N GLY A 34 -9.07 9.83 -8.05
CA GLY A 34 -10.35 10.48 -7.77
C GLY A 34 -10.63 10.46 -6.26
N ASN A 35 -11.79 9.93 -5.88
CA ASN A 35 -12.21 9.77 -4.48
C ASN A 35 -11.86 8.40 -3.87
N LYS A 36 -11.04 7.58 -4.56
CA LYS A 36 -10.68 6.23 -4.10
C LYS A 36 -9.20 6.16 -3.76
N GLU A 37 -8.89 5.49 -2.65
CA GLU A 37 -7.52 5.15 -2.30
C GLU A 37 -7.05 3.96 -3.15
N GLN A 38 -5.89 4.10 -3.78
CA GLN A 38 -5.24 3.02 -4.51
C GLN A 38 -4.48 2.13 -3.52
N ILE A 39 -4.69 0.81 -3.65
CA ILE A 39 -3.95 -0.20 -2.90
C ILE A 39 -3.06 -1.03 -3.83
N SER A 40 -1.94 -1.50 -3.31
CA SER A 40 -1.13 -2.55 -3.93
C SER A 40 -1.44 -3.87 -3.24
N LEU A 41 -1.75 -4.90 -4.03
CA LEU A 41 -2.06 -6.24 -3.53
C LEU A 41 -1.20 -7.26 -4.27
N THR A 42 -0.46 -8.06 -3.51
CA THR A 42 0.32 -9.19 -4.02
C THR A 42 -0.44 -10.48 -3.72
N ILE A 43 -0.75 -11.27 -4.76
CA ILE A 43 -1.43 -12.57 -4.67
C ILE A 43 -0.81 -13.53 -5.69
N SER A 44 -1.10 -14.83 -5.57
CA SER A 44 -0.60 -15.83 -6.51
C SER A 44 -1.15 -15.61 -7.92
N VAL A 45 -0.34 -15.94 -8.94
CA VAL A 45 -0.73 -15.86 -10.35
C VAL A 45 -1.99 -16.70 -10.60
N GLU A 46 -2.05 -17.91 -10.03
CA GLU A 46 -3.22 -18.79 -10.14
C GLU A 46 -4.50 -18.13 -9.63
N LEU A 47 -4.43 -17.33 -8.56
CA LEU A 47 -5.61 -16.63 -8.04
C LEU A 47 -6.02 -15.47 -8.95
N VAL A 48 -5.05 -14.77 -9.54
CA VAL A 48 -5.31 -13.70 -10.52
C VAL A 48 -6.06 -14.27 -11.74
N ASP A 49 -5.59 -15.40 -12.27
CA ASP A 49 -6.20 -16.05 -13.45
C ASP A 49 -7.64 -16.50 -13.17
N ARG A 50 -7.89 -17.06 -11.98
CA ARG A 50 -9.25 -17.41 -11.54
C ARG A 50 -10.15 -16.18 -11.43
N LEU A 51 -9.64 -15.08 -10.89
CA LEU A 51 -10.38 -13.82 -10.81
C LEU A 51 -10.74 -13.29 -12.20
N ASP A 52 -9.81 -13.31 -13.15
CA ASP A 52 -10.05 -12.83 -14.51
C ASP A 52 -11.08 -13.69 -15.25
N ALA A 53 -10.96 -15.01 -15.13
CA ALA A 53 -11.94 -15.94 -15.69
C ALA A 53 -13.34 -15.71 -15.12
N MET A 54 -13.46 -15.44 -13.82
CA MET A 54 -14.73 -15.08 -13.18
C MET A 54 -15.24 -13.72 -13.67
N ALA A 55 -14.38 -12.70 -13.71
CA ALA A 55 -14.73 -11.35 -14.14
C ALA A 55 -15.27 -11.35 -15.58
N ALA A 56 -14.64 -12.09 -16.48
CA ALA A 56 -15.10 -12.29 -17.86
C ALA A 56 -16.49 -12.94 -17.93
N LYS A 57 -16.74 -13.97 -17.12
CA LYS A 57 -18.05 -14.66 -17.06
C LYS A 57 -19.19 -13.74 -16.62
N VAL A 58 -18.93 -12.83 -15.68
CA VAL A 58 -19.95 -11.91 -15.14
C VAL A 58 -19.97 -10.54 -15.84
N GLY A 59 -19.15 -10.34 -16.88
CA GLY A 59 -19.07 -9.08 -17.61
C GLY A 59 -18.55 -7.90 -16.78
N GLN A 60 -17.69 -8.17 -15.79
CA GLN A 60 -17.12 -7.14 -14.91
C GLN A 60 -15.60 -7.04 -15.08
N THR A 61 -15.03 -5.96 -14.55
CA THR A 61 -13.56 -5.85 -14.44
C THR A 61 -13.06 -6.59 -13.20
N ARG A 62 -11.79 -7.01 -13.21
CA ARG A 62 -11.12 -7.58 -12.02
C ARG A 62 -11.27 -6.67 -10.80
N ALA A 63 -11.05 -5.37 -10.97
CA ALA A 63 -11.17 -4.39 -9.88
C ALA A 63 -12.60 -4.28 -9.33
N ALA A 64 -13.61 -4.34 -10.21
CA ALA A 64 -15.01 -4.36 -9.77
C ALA A 64 -15.32 -5.62 -8.95
N LEU A 65 -14.85 -6.78 -9.40
CA LEU A 65 -15.04 -8.05 -8.69
C LEU A 65 -14.37 -8.03 -7.30
N ILE A 66 -13.13 -7.54 -7.21
CA ILE A 66 -12.41 -7.37 -5.93
C ILE A 66 -13.19 -6.44 -4.99
N ASN A 67 -13.66 -5.29 -5.49
CA ASN A 67 -14.44 -4.36 -4.67
C ASN A 67 -15.75 -4.98 -4.18
N MET A 68 -16.48 -5.72 -5.05
CA MET A 68 -17.71 -6.41 -4.66
C MET A 68 -17.43 -7.47 -3.58
N ALA A 69 -16.34 -8.21 -3.70
CA ALA A 69 -15.93 -9.18 -2.67
C ALA A 69 -15.65 -8.48 -1.34
N ILE A 70 -14.93 -7.35 -1.35
CA ILE A 70 -14.67 -6.55 -0.15
C ILE A 70 -15.97 -6.03 0.48
N TYR A 71 -16.92 -5.51 -0.31
CA TYR A 71 -18.21 -5.08 0.23
C TYR A 71 -18.98 -6.23 0.86
N GLN A 72 -19.10 -7.36 0.16
CA GLN A 72 -19.78 -8.54 0.72
C GLN A 72 -19.11 -9.03 2.00
N LEU A 73 -17.78 -8.98 2.06
CA LEU A 73 -17.00 -9.34 3.23
C LEU A 73 -17.29 -8.43 4.43
N LEU A 74 -17.31 -7.12 4.20
CA LEU A 74 -17.53 -6.13 5.24
C LEU A 74 -18.99 -6.12 5.71
N ASP A 75 -19.94 -6.33 4.80
CA ASP A 75 -21.37 -6.30 5.11
C ASP A 75 -21.85 -7.57 5.80
N ARG A 76 -21.34 -8.74 5.38
CA ARG A 76 -21.80 -10.06 5.86
C ARG A 76 -20.86 -10.70 6.88
N GLY A 77 -19.66 -10.17 7.02
CA GLY A 77 -18.60 -10.71 7.87
C GLY A 77 -17.79 -11.83 7.21
N MET A 78 -16.65 -12.14 7.83
CA MET A 78 -15.80 -13.28 7.51
C MET A 78 -15.49 -14.04 8.79
N THR A 79 -15.58 -15.37 8.75
CA THR A 79 -14.95 -16.20 9.77
C THR A 79 -13.47 -16.31 9.43
N ILE A 80 -12.61 -15.76 10.28
CA ILE A 80 -11.16 -15.95 10.19
C ILE A 80 -10.83 -16.97 11.28
N GLU A 81 -10.54 -18.21 10.87
CA GLU A 81 -10.00 -19.20 11.80
C GLU A 81 -8.53 -18.86 12.10
N PRO A 82 -8.10 -18.92 13.37
CA PRO A 82 -6.77 -18.52 13.82
C PRO A 82 -5.64 -19.46 13.34
#